data_AF-A0A328DP56-F1
#
_entry.id   AF-A0A328DP56-F1
#
_cell.length_a   1.000
_cell.length_b   1.000
_cell.length_c   1.000
_cell.angle_alpha   90.00
_cell.angle_beta   90.00
_cell.angle_gamma   90.00
#
_symmetry.space_group_name_H-M   'P 1'
#
loop_
_entity.id
_entity.type
_entity.pdbx_description
1 polymer ?
#
loop_
_entity_poly.entity_id
_entity_poly.type
_entity_poly.pdbx_seq_one_letter_code
_entity_poly.pdbx_strand_id
1 'polypeptide(L)'
;MDDNIHMELSYLKTCLEKDNKQVDNDHVIDTSKNSDTKSSWRATHILDFSGLSIGDPLLDLIPIYLDVFRGDSSLMKHFLETYKLPLLLGQEKLNGLGDGSRYGRLSYHAMCYCILHDDNVLGAIFSIWKELRMAKSWEEVEDAVWADLLNTYTPAGSY
;
A
#
# COMPACT_ATOMS: atom_id res chain seq x y z
N MET A 1 16.66 -2.98 -7.41
CA MET A 1 15.56 -2.05 -7.70
C MET A 1 15.89 -0.79 -6.94
N ASP A 2 15.80 0.35 -7.62
CA ASP A 2 16.27 1.63 -7.12
C ASP A 2 15.35 2.17 -6.03
N ASP A 3 15.93 2.84 -5.03
CA ASP A 3 15.21 3.45 -3.91
C ASP A 3 14.43 4.69 -4.40
N ASN A 4 13.34 4.47 -5.14
CA ASN A 4 12.53 5.54 -5.73
C ASN A 4 11.66 6.29 -4.71
N ILE A 5 11.62 5.80 -3.47
CA ILE A 5 10.98 6.48 -2.34
C ILE A 5 12.06 6.83 -1.32
N HIS A 6 12.38 8.11 -1.24
CA HIS A 6 13.28 8.61 -0.21
C HIS A 6 12.53 8.78 1.12
N MET A 7 13.05 8.17 2.18
CA MET A 7 12.50 8.28 3.53
C MET A 7 13.51 8.93 4.48
N GLU A 8 13.03 9.82 5.34
CA GLU A 8 13.83 10.45 6.38
C GLU A 8 13.28 10.11 7.76
N LEU A 9 14.17 10.03 8.74
CA LEU A 9 13.78 9.86 10.13
C LEU A 9 13.16 11.17 10.64
N SER A 10 11.85 11.16 10.87
CA SER A 10 11.16 12.26 11.52
C SER A 10 11.19 12.07 13.03
N TYR A 11 11.64 13.11 13.75
CA TYR A 11 11.61 13.15 15.21
C TYR A 11 10.38 13.95 15.64
N LEU A 12 9.31 13.26 16.01
CA LEU A 12 8.18 13.91 16.66
C LEU A 12 8.59 14.26 18.09
N LYS A 13 8.89 15.54 18.31
CA LYS A 13 9.00 16.09 19.66
C LYS A 13 7.59 16.13 20.23
N THR A 14 7.26 15.20 21.11
CA THR A 14 6.05 15.26 21.93
C THR A 14 6.14 16.50 22.81
N CYS A 15 5.69 17.64 22.30
CA CYS A 15 5.42 18.81 23.10
C CYS A 15 4.20 18.48 23.96
N LEU A 16 4.46 17.85 25.11
CA LEU A 16 3.53 17.89 26.23
C LEU A 16 3.37 19.36 26.58
N GLU A 17 2.28 19.96 26.11
CA GLU A 17 1.72 21.18 26.69
C GLU A 17 1.50 20.90 28.17
N LYS A 18 2.44 21.34 29.00
CA LYS A 18 2.23 21.37 30.44
C LYS A 18 1.29 22.54 30.69
N ASP A 19 0.02 22.22 30.86
CA ASP A 19 -0.90 23.12 31.54
C ASP A 19 -0.30 23.55 32.88
N ASN A 20 -0.11 24.85 33.02
CA ASN A 20 0.42 25.50 34.22
C ASN A 20 -0.53 25.24 35.40
N LYS A 21 -0.10 24.39 36.35
CA LYS A 21 -0.53 24.51 37.75
C LYS A 21 0.69 24.48 38.66
N GLN A 22 1.01 25.68 39.13
CA GLN A 22 1.95 26.01 40.19
C GLN A 22 1.48 25.42 41.52
N VAL A 23 2.30 24.58 42.16
CA VAL A 23 2.37 24.42 43.63
C VAL A 23 3.80 24.03 44.01
N ASP A 24 4.40 24.82 44.90
CA ASP A 24 5.71 24.66 45.52
C ASP A 24 5.80 23.43 46.43
N ASN A 25 6.96 22.75 46.35
CA ASN A 25 7.86 22.34 47.43
C ASN A 25 8.44 20.93 47.27
N ASP A 26 9.75 20.92 47.06
CA ASP A 26 10.77 20.05 47.67
C ASP A 26 10.50 18.54 47.67
N HIS A 27 10.88 17.89 46.57
CA HIS A 27 11.45 16.54 46.61
C HIS A 27 12.24 16.29 45.34
N VAL A 28 13.55 16.05 45.48
CA VAL A 28 14.41 15.52 44.41
C VAL A 28 13.90 14.14 44.05
N ILE A 29 13.07 14.07 43.01
CA ILE A 29 12.80 12.84 42.27
C ILE A 29 13.57 12.99 40.97
N ASP A 30 14.65 12.23 40.88
CA ASP A 30 15.41 11.98 39.67
C ASP A 30 14.47 11.39 38.62
N THR A 31 13.79 12.29 37.90
CA THR A 31 12.89 11.92 36.83
C THR A 31 13.71 12.08 35.57
N SER A 32 14.45 11.04 35.22
CA SER A 32 14.85 10.80 33.84
C SER A 32 13.54 10.67 33.03
N LYS A 33 12.95 11.80 32.66
CA LYS A 33 11.93 11.85 31.63
C LYS A 33 12.65 11.50 30.35
N ASN A 34 12.71 10.19 30.07
CA ASN A 34 12.75 9.72 28.71
C ASN A 34 11.54 10.35 28.03
N SER A 35 11.75 11.52 27.43
CA SER A 35 10.92 11.94 26.32
C SER A 35 11.16 10.87 25.27
N ASP A 36 10.30 9.86 25.23
CA ASP A 36 10.26 8.87 24.16
C ASP A 36 9.98 9.64 22.87
N THR A 37 11.06 10.12 22.25
CA THR A 37 11.04 10.64 20.90
C THR A 37 10.75 9.43 20.02
N LYS A 38 9.46 9.21 19.73
CA LYS A 38 9.05 8.25 18.71
C LYS A 38 9.62 8.75 17.39
N SER A 39 10.68 8.09 16.93
CA SER A 39 11.17 8.26 15.59
C SER A 39 10.24 7.50 14.65
N SER A 40 9.75 8.17 13.62
CA SER A 40 8.98 7.54 12.55
C SER A 40 9.63 7.87 11.21
N TRP A 41 9.75 6.88 10.35
CA TRP A 41 10.17 7.12 8.97
C TRP A 41 9.05 7.85 8.22
N ARG A 42 9.41 8.92 7.50
CA ARG A 42 8.50 9.70 6.67
C ARG A 42 9.03 9.72 5.25
N ALA A 43 8.20 9.34 4.29
CA ALA A 43 8.51 9.55 2.88
C ALA A 43 8.58 11.06 2.59
N THR A 44 9.69 11.52 2.02
CA THR A 44 9.93 12.94 1.71
C THR A 44 9.93 13.23 0.22
N HIS A 45 10.45 12.31 -0.59
CA HIS A 45 10.56 12.51 -2.04
C HIS A 45 10.24 11.21 -2.79
N ILE A 46 9.57 11.37 -3.93
CA ILE A 46 9.42 10.33 -4.95
C ILE A 46 10.35 10.72 -6.09
N LEU A 47 11.18 9.79 -6.53
CA LEU A 47 12.18 9.98 -7.56
C LEU A 47 11.87 9.09 -8.78
N ASP A 48 12.54 9.39 -9.89
CA ASP A 48 12.42 8.70 -11.17
C ASP A 48 11.00 8.66 -11.78
N PHE A 49 10.71 9.70 -12.56
CA PHE A 49 9.45 9.84 -13.30
C PHE A 49 9.58 9.48 -14.79
N SER A 50 10.67 8.83 -15.20
CA SER A 50 10.94 8.53 -16.61
C SER A 50 9.93 7.54 -17.22
N GLY A 51 9.34 6.67 -16.39
CA GLY A 51 8.33 5.69 -16.78
C GLY A 51 6.87 6.17 -16.63
N LEU A 52 6.62 7.45 -16.32
CA LEU A 52 5.25 7.94 -16.16
C LEU A 52 4.46 7.80 -17.46
N SER A 53 3.21 7.33 -17.34
CA SER A 53 2.26 7.27 -18.44
C SER A 53 0.87 7.67 -17.97
N ILE A 54 0.00 8.06 -18.91
CA ILE A 54 -1.43 8.23 -18.63
C ILE A 54 -2.07 6.85 -18.80
N GLY A 55 -2.65 6.32 -17.73
CA GLY A 55 -3.18 4.96 -17.74
C GLY A 55 -4.09 4.65 -16.55
N ASP A 56 -4.28 3.35 -16.33
CA ASP A 56 -5.06 2.82 -15.22
C ASP A 56 -4.26 2.93 -13.91
N PRO A 57 -4.79 3.58 -12.84
CA PRO A 57 -4.13 3.66 -11.54
C PRO A 57 -3.76 2.31 -10.93
N LEU A 58 -4.38 1.21 -11.38
CA LEU A 58 -4.04 -0.14 -10.94
C LEU A 58 -2.60 -0.53 -11.30
N LEU A 59 -2.03 0.03 -12.37
CA LEU A 59 -0.63 -0.20 -12.75
C LEU A 59 0.34 0.36 -11.72
N ASP A 60 0.04 1.53 -11.14
CA ASP A 60 0.88 2.15 -10.11
C ASP A 60 0.87 1.36 -8.79
N LEU A 61 -0.19 0.59 -8.53
CA LEU A 61 -0.28 -0.24 -7.32
C LEU A 61 0.64 -1.46 -7.34
N ILE A 62 0.95 -2.00 -8.52
CA ILE A 62 1.77 -3.21 -8.66
C ILE A 62 3.17 -3.03 -8.06
N PRO A 63 3.97 -2.02 -8.46
CA PRO A 63 5.30 -1.81 -7.88
C PRO A 63 5.23 -1.40 -6.41
N ILE A 64 4.20 -0.63 -5.99
CA ILE A 64 4.01 -0.30 -4.57
C ILE A 64 3.81 -1.58 -3.75
N TYR A 65 2.97 -2.52 -4.20
CA TYR A 65 2.71 -3.73 -3.45
C TYR A 65 3.93 -4.64 -3.37
N LEU A 66 4.52 -4.93 -4.53
CA LEU A 66 5.49 -6.01 -4.67
C LEU A 66 6.90 -5.56 -4.32
N ASP A 67 7.28 -4.34 -4.64
CA ASP A 67 8.63 -3.84 -4.38
C ASP A 67 8.71 -3.05 -3.08
N VAL A 68 7.79 -2.10 -2.84
CA VAL A 68 7.85 -1.26 -1.62
C VAL A 68 7.34 -2.02 -0.40
N PHE A 69 6.13 -2.59 -0.46
CA PHE A 69 5.55 -3.33 0.66
C PHE A 69 5.99 -4.80 0.72
N ARG A 70 6.76 -5.28 -0.26
CA ARG A 70 7.27 -6.66 -0.30
C ARG A 70 6.17 -7.71 -0.15
N GLY A 71 4.96 -7.43 -0.65
CA GLY A 71 3.80 -8.31 -0.54
C GLY A 71 3.06 -8.25 0.80
N ASP A 72 3.38 -7.33 1.70
CA ASP A 72 2.64 -7.16 2.97
C ASP A 72 1.21 -6.64 2.69
N SER A 73 0.24 -7.55 2.84
CA SER A 73 -1.17 -7.28 2.60
C SER A 73 -1.77 -6.28 3.59
N SER A 74 -1.24 -6.20 4.81
CA SER A 74 -1.73 -5.26 5.82
C SER A 74 -1.35 -3.83 5.45
N LEU A 75 -0.12 -3.62 4.97
CA LEU A 75 0.32 -2.32 4.47
C LEU A 75 -0.48 -1.88 3.24
N MET A 76 -0.73 -2.80 2.31
CA MET A 76 -1.52 -2.48 1.12
C MET A 76 -2.98 -2.15 1.46
N LYS A 77 -3.63 -2.92 2.34
CA LYS A 77 -4.99 -2.59 2.80
C LYS A 77 -5.04 -1.20 3.44
N HIS A 78 -4.10 -0.90 4.33
CA HIS A 78 -4.04 0.42 4.97
C HIS A 78 -3.80 1.55 3.96
N PHE A 79 -2.96 1.33 2.95
CA PHE A 79 -2.72 2.27 1.87
C PHE A 79 -4.00 2.53 1.07
N LEU A 80 -4.70 1.48 0.64
CA LEU A 80 -5.96 1.57 -0.10
C LEU A 80 -7.04 2.30 0.69
N GLU A 81 -7.21 1.97 1.97
CA GLU A 81 -8.18 2.60 2.88
C GLU A 81 -7.89 4.09 3.11
N THR A 82 -6.61 4.46 3.22
CA THR A 82 -6.18 5.83 3.51
C THR A 82 -6.32 6.72 2.28
N TYR A 83 -5.86 6.24 1.12
CA TYR A 83 -5.82 7.05 -0.10
C TYR A 83 -7.14 7.03 -0.87
N LYS A 84 -8.02 6.05 -0.63
CA LYS A 84 -9.34 5.93 -1.27
C LYS A 84 -9.27 6.08 -2.79
N LEU A 85 -8.26 5.44 -3.39
CA LEU A 85 -7.99 5.54 -4.82
C LEU A 85 -9.20 5.09 -5.64
N PRO A 86 -9.56 5.81 -6.72
CA PRO A 86 -10.60 5.41 -7.64
C PRO A 86 -10.05 4.32 -8.57
N LEU A 87 -9.88 3.11 -8.05
CA LEU A 87 -9.44 1.96 -8.84
C LEU A 87 -10.58 1.57 -9.79
N LEU A 88 -10.30 1.64 -11.10
CA LEU A 88 -11.25 1.57 -12.22
C LEU A 88 -12.17 2.81 -12.36
N LEU A 89 -11.69 3.81 -13.10
CA LEU A 89 -12.58 4.67 -13.88
C LEU A 89 -13.41 3.80 -14.84
N GLY A 90 -14.64 3.47 -14.48
CA GLY A 90 -15.57 2.81 -15.41
C GLY A 90 -16.21 1.51 -14.95
N GLN A 91 -16.41 1.30 -13.64
CA GLN A 91 -17.29 0.24 -13.12
C GLN A 91 -18.65 0.22 -13.83
N GLU A 92 -19.16 1.39 -14.26
CA GLU A 92 -20.39 1.49 -15.07
C GLU A 92 -20.32 0.74 -16.42
N LYS A 93 -19.14 0.58 -17.03
CA LYS A 93 -18.97 -0.20 -18.27
C LYS A 93 -18.84 -1.70 -18.02
N LEU A 94 -18.33 -2.11 -16.86
CA LEU A 94 -18.16 -3.53 -16.50
C LEU A 94 -19.43 -4.16 -15.94
N ASN A 95 -20.34 -3.36 -15.37
CA ASN A 95 -21.68 -3.82 -14.96
C ASN A 95 -22.53 -4.35 -16.13
N GLY A 96 -22.17 -4.06 -17.39
CA GLY A 96 -22.80 -4.65 -18.57
C GLY A 96 -22.38 -6.09 -18.85
N LEU A 97 -21.33 -6.60 -18.18
CA LEU A 97 -20.71 -7.89 -18.45
C LEU A 97 -21.10 -8.94 -17.41
N GLY A 98 -22.41 -9.14 -17.21
CA GLY A 98 -23.00 -10.28 -16.49
C GLY A 98 -22.50 -10.50 -15.06
N ASP A 99 -23.39 -10.32 -14.09
CA ASP A 99 -23.21 -10.66 -12.67
C ASP A 99 -22.63 -12.09 -12.52
N GLY A 100 -21.31 -12.18 -12.29
CA GLY A 100 -20.56 -13.43 -12.20
C GLY A 100 -19.36 -13.61 -13.15
N SER A 101 -19.09 -12.68 -14.08
CA SER A 101 -17.91 -12.82 -14.95
C SER A 101 -16.61 -12.40 -14.24
N ARG A 102 -15.60 -13.29 -14.22
CA ARG A 102 -14.28 -13.03 -13.62
C ARG A 102 -13.57 -11.79 -14.17
N TYR A 103 -13.92 -11.39 -15.39
CA TYR A 103 -13.42 -10.20 -16.08
C TYR A 103 -13.88 -8.90 -15.42
N GLY A 104 -14.92 -8.96 -14.57
CA GLY A 104 -15.36 -7.87 -13.71
C GLY A 104 -14.41 -7.53 -12.56
N ARG A 105 -13.54 -8.47 -12.18
CA ARG A 105 -12.79 -8.41 -10.91
C ARG A 105 -11.54 -7.54 -11.03
N LEU A 106 -11.34 -6.65 -10.06
CA LEU A 106 -10.12 -5.85 -9.94
C LEU A 106 -8.88 -6.74 -9.79
N SER A 107 -8.97 -7.84 -9.05
CA SER A 107 -7.88 -8.80 -8.90
C SER A 107 -7.45 -9.40 -10.25
N TYR A 108 -8.43 -9.72 -11.10
CA TYR A 108 -8.20 -10.27 -12.42
C TYR A 108 -7.44 -9.28 -13.31
N HIS A 109 -7.87 -8.02 -13.33
CA HIS A 109 -7.16 -6.97 -14.07
C HIS A 109 -5.76 -6.72 -13.52
N ALA A 110 -5.58 -6.69 -12.20
CA ALA A 110 -4.25 -6.55 -11.58
C ALA A 110 -3.32 -7.68 -12.04
N MET A 111 -3.81 -8.92 -12.05
CA MET A 111 -3.04 -10.06 -12.54
C MET A 111 -2.75 -9.98 -14.04
N CYS A 112 -3.70 -9.55 -14.86
CA CYS A 112 -3.46 -9.30 -16.30
C CYS A 112 -2.35 -8.26 -16.51
N TYR A 113 -2.39 -7.15 -15.77
CA TYR A 113 -1.34 -6.15 -15.82
C TYR A 113 0.01 -6.71 -15.37
N CYS A 114 0.06 -7.55 -14.33
CA CYS A 114 1.29 -8.23 -13.91
C CYS A 114 1.90 -9.12 -15.01
N ILE A 115 1.06 -9.79 -15.82
CA ILE A 115 1.51 -10.64 -16.92
C ILE A 115 2.02 -9.81 -18.11
N LEU A 116 1.38 -8.68 -18.36
CA LEU A 116 1.69 -7.80 -19.49
C LEU A 116 2.75 -6.74 -19.17
N HIS A 117 3.21 -6.67 -17.92
CA HIS A 117 4.16 -5.66 -17.47
C HIS A 117 5.52 -5.83 -18.17
N ASP A 118 6.16 -4.70 -18.51
CA ASP A 118 7.47 -4.71 -19.17
C ASP A 118 8.58 -5.23 -18.24
N ASP A 119 8.48 -4.91 -16.95
CA ASP A 119 9.35 -5.47 -15.90
C ASP A 119 8.98 -6.90 -15.49
N ASN A 120 9.94 -7.60 -14.84
CA ASN A 120 9.77 -8.96 -14.34
C ASN A 120 8.92 -9.05 -13.05
N VAL A 121 7.67 -8.60 -13.13
CA VAL A 121 6.70 -8.61 -12.03
C VAL A 121 6.39 -10.03 -11.56
N LEU A 122 6.23 -10.98 -12.49
CA LEU A 122 5.99 -12.38 -12.13
C LEU A 122 7.17 -12.98 -11.35
N GLY A 123 8.41 -12.62 -11.71
CA GLY A 123 9.60 -12.99 -10.95
C GLY A 123 9.58 -12.46 -9.52
N ALA A 124 9.10 -11.23 -9.31
CA ALA A 124 8.91 -10.67 -7.97
C ALA A 124 7.85 -11.44 -7.18
N ILE A 125 6.67 -11.71 -7.78
CA ILE A 125 5.60 -12.51 -7.17
C ILE A 125 6.11 -13.87 -6.72
N PHE A 126 6.75 -14.63 -7.62
CA PHE A 126 7.27 -15.97 -7.29
C PHE A 126 8.51 -15.96 -6.38
N SER A 127 9.12 -14.79 -6.15
CA SER A 127 10.19 -14.63 -5.17
C SER A 127 9.63 -14.43 -3.75
N ILE A 128 8.53 -13.68 -3.63
CA ILE A 128 7.80 -13.44 -2.38
C ILE A 128 7.04 -14.71 -1.97
N TRP A 129 6.18 -15.22 -2.85
CA TRP A 129 5.34 -16.41 -2.62
C TRP A 129 5.88 -17.60 -3.42
N LYS A 130 6.80 -18.35 -2.81
CA LYS A 130 7.53 -19.44 -3.49
C LYS A 130 6.63 -20.62 -3.81
N GLU A 131 5.60 -20.84 -3.01
CA GLU A 131 4.56 -21.85 -3.18
C GLU A 131 3.77 -21.68 -4.47
N LEU A 132 3.58 -20.43 -4.93
CA LEU A 132 2.83 -20.14 -6.16
C LEU A 132 3.56 -20.59 -7.43
N ARG A 133 4.83 -20.98 -7.34
CA ARG A 133 5.55 -21.63 -8.46
C ARG A 133 4.93 -22.98 -8.84
N MET A 134 4.17 -23.58 -7.93
CA MET A 134 3.46 -24.84 -8.14
C MET A 134 1.98 -24.63 -8.51
N ALA A 135 1.53 -23.38 -8.65
CA ALA A 135 0.16 -23.06 -9.03
C ALA A 135 -0.17 -23.69 -10.39
N LYS A 136 -1.41 -24.17 -10.52
CA LYS A 136 -1.88 -24.88 -11.71
C LYS A 136 -2.57 -23.98 -12.71
N SER A 137 -2.91 -22.77 -12.30
CA SER A 137 -3.55 -21.78 -13.15
C SER A 137 -3.23 -20.35 -12.71
N TRP A 138 -3.47 -19.38 -13.59
CA TRP A 138 -3.27 -17.97 -13.26
C TRP A 138 -4.30 -17.44 -12.27
N GLU A 139 -5.50 -18.04 -12.26
CA GLU A 139 -6.55 -17.71 -11.29
C GLU A 139 -6.13 -18.05 -9.86
N GLU A 140 -5.36 -19.14 -9.67
CA GLU A 140 -4.82 -19.48 -8.35
C GLU A 140 -3.80 -18.43 -7.86
N VAL A 141 -2.96 -17.92 -8.78
CA VAL A 141 -2.01 -16.84 -8.47
C VAL A 141 -2.74 -15.52 -8.22
N GLU A 142 -3.73 -15.19 -9.05
CA GLU A 142 -4.59 -14.02 -8.90
C GLU A 142 -5.27 -14.01 -7.53
N ASP A 143 -5.92 -15.12 -7.17
CA ASP A 143 -6.68 -15.21 -5.92
C ASP A 143 -5.75 -15.09 -4.71
N ALA A 144 -4.56 -15.71 -4.76
CA ALA A 144 -3.59 -15.65 -3.67
C ALA A 144 -2.95 -14.26 -3.47
N VAL A 145 -2.68 -13.53 -4.55
CA VAL A 145 -1.94 -12.25 -4.48
C VAL A 145 -2.89 -11.06 -4.35
N TRP A 146 -4.03 -11.07 -5.05
CA TRP A 146 -4.82 -9.86 -5.29
C TRP A 146 -6.26 -9.92 -4.76
N ALA A 147 -6.89 -11.09 -4.64
CA ALA A 147 -8.33 -11.17 -4.39
C ALA A 147 -8.75 -10.55 -3.04
N ASP A 148 -8.05 -10.88 -1.96
CA ASP A 148 -8.37 -10.36 -0.62
C ASP A 148 -8.15 -8.84 -0.51
N LEU A 149 -7.27 -8.27 -1.34
CA LEU A 149 -6.94 -6.85 -1.36
C LEU A 149 -7.92 -6.04 -2.21
N LEU A 150 -8.26 -6.54 -3.40
CA LEU A 150 -8.88 -5.73 -4.45
C LEU A 150 -10.35 -6.08 -4.71
N ASN A 151 -10.80 -7.31 -4.44
CA ASN A 151 -12.20 -7.68 -4.72
C ASN A 151 -13.17 -7.18 -3.65
N THR A 152 -12.67 -6.92 -2.45
CA THR A 152 -13.44 -6.36 -1.33
C THR A 152 -13.31 -4.84 -1.24
N TYR A 153 -12.42 -4.26 -2.03
CA TYR A 153 -12.12 -2.83 -1.99
C TYR A 153 -13.28 -2.02 -2.58
N THR A 154 -13.81 -1.10 -1.76
CA THR A 154 -14.78 -0.10 -2.19
C THR A 154 -14.29 1.25 -1.68
N PRO A 155 -14.02 2.24 -2.56
CA PRO A 155 -13.57 3.54 -2.12
C PRO A 155 -14.70 4.23 -1.34
N ALA A 156 -14.46 4.51 -0.05
CA ALA A 156 -15.46 5.14 0.81
C ALA A 156 -15.73 6.59 0.39
N GLY A 157 -16.80 6.81 -0.37
CA GLY A 157 -17.29 8.15 -0.76
C GLY A 157 -17.74 8.32 -2.22
N SER A 158 -17.79 7.26 -3.02
CA SER A 158 -18.40 7.30 -4.36
C SER A 158 -19.93 7.30 -4.24
N TYR A 159 -20.52 8.50 -4.22
CA TYR A 159 -21.95 8.76 -4.39
C TYR A 159 -22.24 9.22 -5.82
#